data_AF-D6TK60-F1
#
_entry.id   AF-D6TK60-F1
#
_cell.length_a   1.000
_cell.length_b   1.000
_cell.length_c   1.000
_cell.angle_alpha   90.00
_cell.angle_beta   90.00
_cell.angle_gamma   90.00
#
_symmetry.space_group_name_H-M   'P 1'
#
loop_
_entity.id
_entity.type
_entity.pdbx_description
1 polymer ?
#
loop_
_entity_poly.entity_id
_entity_poly.type
_entity_poly.pdbx_seq_one_letter_code
_entity_poly.pdbx_strand_id
1 'polypeptide(L)'
;MSLSEKWKQPINDERIDQVASFEQMRICTSLGNLPLVVITRGRDPNTGEDAPQEILDVWERIWWQLQCEQAALSTNSRHVIAENSGHLINKDEPELIIEEIRRIVSSLRE
;
A
#
# COMPACT_ATOMS: atom_id res chain seq x y z
N MET A 1 -28.07 11.05 7.65
CA MET A 1 -26.67 10.71 7.96
C MET A 1 -25.92 10.72 6.64
N SER A 2 -24.90 11.56 6.54
CA SER A 2 -24.05 11.71 5.36
C SER A 2 -23.27 10.42 5.08
N LEU A 3 -22.91 10.16 3.82
CA LEU A 3 -21.95 9.11 3.47
C LEU A 3 -20.67 9.23 4.31
N SER A 4 -20.19 10.45 4.58
CA SER A 4 -18.99 10.71 5.39
C SER A 4 -19.10 10.33 6.86
N GLU A 5 -20.32 10.17 7.39
CA GLU A 5 -20.57 9.79 8.78
C GLU A 5 -20.72 8.28 8.94
N LYS A 6 -21.16 7.57 7.90
CA LYS A 6 -21.35 6.10 7.90
C LYS A 6 -20.04 5.33 8.06
N TRP A 7 -18.95 5.77 7.42
CA TRP A 7 -17.65 5.09 7.47
C TRP A 7 -16.90 5.23 8.79
N LYS A 8 -17.31 6.20 9.63
CA LYS A 8 -16.71 6.45 10.95
C LYS A 8 -17.33 5.60 12.06
N GLN A 9 -18.38 4.84 11.75
CA GLN A 9 -19.08 4.00 12.71
C GLN A 9 -18.37 2.64 12.81
N PRO A 10 -18.09 2.13 14.02
CA PRO A 10 -17.50 0.80 14.23
C PRO A 10 -18.38 -0.38 13.77
N ILE A 11 -19.64 -0.09 13.38
CA ILE A 11 -20.62 -1.05 12.87
C ILE A 11 -20.96 -0.68 11.42
N ASN A 12 -19.96 -0.71 10.54
CA ASN A 12 -20.21 -0.79 9.10
C ASN A 12 -20.41 -2.25 8.67
N ASP A 13 -20.82 -2.48 7.42
CA ASP A 13 -21.08 -3.83 6.89
C ASP A 13 -19.85 -4.75 6.98
N GLU A 14 -18.64 -4.17 6.98
CA GLU A 14 -17.36 -4.85 7.11
C GLU A 14 -16.92 -5.06 8.57
N ARG A 15 -17.63 -4.45 9.54
CA ARG A 15 -17.30 -4.41 10.98
C ARG A 15 -15.89 -3.88 11.28
N ILE A 16 -15.41 -2.94 10.46
CA ILE A 16 -14.11 -2.29 10.64
C ILE A 16 -14.30 -0.95 11.33
N ASP A 17 -13.67 -0.75 12.49
CA ASP A 17 -13.53 0.57 13.09
C ASP A 17 -12.39 1.33 12.41
N GLN A 18 -12.74 2.10 11.37
CA GLN A 18 -11.79 2.89 10.59
C GLN A 18 -11.10 3.97 11.44
N VAL A 19 -11.80 4.55 12.42
CA VAL A 19 -11.25 5.60 13.27
C VAL A 19 -10.16 5.02 14.16
N ALA A 20 -10.46 3.91 14.85
CA ALA A 20 -9.49 3.20 15.67
C ALA A 20 -8.31 2.69 14.83
N SER A 21 -8.57 2.13 13.63
CA SER A 21 -7.52 1.69 12.70
C SER A 21 -6.58 2.83 12.30
N PHE A 22 -7.13 4.01 11.96
CA PHE A 22 -6.31 5.17 11.60
C PHE A 22 -5.53 5.75 12.79
N GLU A 23 -6.07 5.66 14.01
CA GLU A 23 -5.33 6.02 15.22
C GLU A 23 -4.15 5.06 15.48
N GLN A 24 -4.36 3.76 15.31
CA GLN A 24 -3.28 2.76 15.39
C GLN A 24 -2.18 3.01 14.34
N MET A 25 -2.55 3.31 13.10
CA MET A 25 -1.58 3.66 12.07
C MET A 25 -0.80 4.95 12.41
N ARG A 26 -1.47 5.96 12.97
CA ARG A 26 -0.83 7.23 13.35
C ARG A 26 0.28 7.08 14.39
N ILE A 27 0.15 6.11 15.30
CA ILE A 27 1.15 5.89 16.35
C ILE A 27 2.27 4.93 15.92
N CYS A 28 2.09 4.20 14.81
CA CYS A 28 3.10 3.28 14.27
C CYS A 28 4.11 4.04 13.41
N THR A 29 5.15 4.58 14.04
CA THR A 29 6.20 5.35 13.35
C THR A 29 7.38 4.51 12.87
N SER A 30 7.50 3.25 13.31
CA SER A 30 8.55 2.33 12.88
C SER A 30 8.15 0.86 13.11
N LEU A 31 8.65 -0.02 12.24
CA LEU A 31 8.64 -1.48 12.33
C LEU A 31 10.00 -2.04 12.81
N GLY A 32 10.94 -1.18 13.21
CA GLY A 32 12.27 -1.59 13.65
C GLY A 32 13.02 -2.33 12.54
N ASN A 33 13.48 -3.55 12.83
CA ASN A 33 14.19 -4.41 11.88
C ASN A 33 13.33 -5.56 11.32
N LEU A 34 12.00 -5.50 11.48
CA LEU A 34 11.10 -6.52 10.94
C LEU A 34 11.27 -6.58 9.41
N PRO A 35 11.51 -7.76 8.81
CA PRO A 35 11.58 -7.88 7.36
C PRO A 35 10.30 -7.35 6.71
N LEU A 36 10.45 -6.40 5.79
CA LEU A 36 9.35 -5.78 5.07
C LEU A 36 9.60 -5.82 3.57
N VAL A 37 8.62 -6.33 2.81
CA VAL A 37 8.62 -6.18 1.36
C VAL A 37 7.40 -5.35 0.97
N VAL A 38 7.64 -4.23 0.28
CA VAL A 38 6.59 -3.40 -0.33
C VAL A 38 6.62 -3.64 -1.83
N ILE A 39 5.51 -4.14 -2.38
CA ILE A 39 5.35 -4.36 -3.83
C ILE A 39 4.38 -3.32 -4.35
N THR A 40 4.87 -2.44 -5.22
CA THR A 40 4.16 -1.26 -5.70
C THR A 40 3.84 -1.41 -7.18
N ARG A 41 2.63 -1.02 -7.58
CA ARG A 41 2.23 -1.05 -9.01
C ARG A 41 3.13 -0.13 -9.85
N GLY A 42 3.40 -0.53 -11.08
CA GLY A 42 4.15 0.26 -12.06
C GLY A 42 3.27 0.99 -13.08
N ARG A 43 2.07 0.48 -13.36
CA ARG A 43 1.10 1.16 -14.23
C ARG A 43 0.33 2.21 -13.46
N ASP A 44 0.21 3.40 -14.04
CA ASP A 44 -0.63 4.48 -13.51
C ASP A 44 -2.12 4.20 -13.81
N PRO A 45 -2.99 4.04 -12.78
CA PRO A 45 -4.41 3.82 -12.95
C PRO A 45 -5.17 5.07 -13.39
N ASN A 46 -4.55 6.26 -13.34
CA ASN A 46 -5.19 7.54 -13.69
C ASN A 46 -5.44 7.70 -15.20
N THR A 47 -5.19 6.66 -15.99
CA THR A 47 -5.55 6.57 -17.41
C THR A 47 -7.08 6.45 -17.59
N GLY A 48 -7.82 7.51 -17.27
CA GLY A 48 -9.26 7.58 -17.47
C GLY A 48 -10.07 8.38 -16.43
N GLU A 49 -9.42 9.11 -15.52
CA GLU A 49 -10.15 9.94 -14.55
C GLU A 49 -10.55 11.30 -15.12
N ASP A 50 -11.76 11.77 -14.79
CA ASP A 50 -12.29 13.10 -15.13
C ASP A 50 -11.68 14.19 -14.22
N ALA A 51 -10.34 14.30 -14.17
CA ALA A 51 -9.62 15.30 -13.41
C ALA A 51 -8.55 16.00 -14.26
N PRO A 52 -8.18 17.26 -13.96
CA PRO A 52 -7.06 17.93 -14.63
C PRO A 52 -5.77 17.15 -14.46
N GLN A 53 -4.95 17.08 -15.51
CA GLN A 53 -3.70 16.31 -15.51
C GLN A 53 -2.75 16.75 -14.38
N GLU A 54 -2.72 18.04 -14.04
CA GLU A 54 -1.89 18.56 -12.96
C GLU A 54 -2.26 17.96 -11.60
N ILE A 55 -3.54 17.67 -11.38
CA ILE A 55 -4.02 17.02 -10.15
C ILE A 55 -3.60 15.55 -10.14
N LEU A 56 -3.77 14.85 -11.26
CA LEU A 56 -3.36 13.44 -11.41
C LEU A 56 -1.86 13.26 -11.19
N ASP A 57 -1.03 14.16 -11.74
CA ASP A 57 0.42 14.11 -11.53
C ASP A 57 0.82 14.38 -10.07
N VAL A 58 0.11 15.26 -9.37
CA VAL A 58 0.34 15.49 -7.94
C VAL A 58 -0.09 14.26 -7.13
N TRP A 59 -1.22 13.65 -7.46
CA TRP A 59 -1.68 12.42 -6.82
C TRP A 59 -0.71 11.27 -7.01
N GLU A 60 -0.22 11.04 -8.24
CA GLU A 60 0.74 9.96 -8.49
C GLU A 60 2.06 10.19 -7.75
N ARG A 61 2.53 11.44 -7.68
CA ARG A 61 3.73 11.80 -6.89
C ARG A 61 3.55 11.52 -5.39
N ILE A 62 2.42 11.96 -4.82
CA ILE A 62 2.13 11.73 -3.40
C ILE A 62 1.97 10.23 -3.15
N TRP A 63 1.24 9.54 -4.01
CA TRP A 63 1.02 8.10 -3.89
C TRP A 63 2.36 7.35 -3.90
N TRP A 64 3.25 7.65 -4.85
CA TRP A 64 4.60 7.07 -4.91
C TRP A 64 5.41 7.35 -3.64
N GLN A 65 5.41 8.61 -3.18
CA GLN A 65 6.08 9.00 -1.94
C GLN A 65 5.59 8.15 -0.75
N LEU A 66 4.28 7.93 -0.63
CA LEU A 66 3.71 7.10 0.44
C LEU A 66 4.18 5.64 0.37
N GLN A 67 4.41 5.08 -0.81
CA GLN A 67 4.98 3.73 -0.95
C GLN A 67 6.42 3.67 -0.44
N CYS A 68 7.23 4.68 -0.77
CA CYS A 68 8.59 4.79 -0.26
C CYS A 68 8.62 4.99 1.26
N GLU A 69 7.73 5.83 1.80
CA GLU A 69 7.60 6.05 3.24
C GLU A 69 7.19 4.76 3.97
N GLN A 70 6.29 3.96 3.38
CA GLN A 70 5.92 2.66 3.93
C GLN A 70 7.13 1.71 3.97
N ALA A 71 7.93 1.65 2.91
CA ALA A 71 9.16 0.85 2.88
C ALA A 71 10.18 1.32 3.93
N ALA A 72 10.22 2.63 4.22
CA ALA A 72 11.13 3.22 5.20
C ALA A 72 10.73 2.95 6.66
N LEU A 73 9.55 2.38 6.93
CA LEU A 73 9.15 2.02 8.30
C LEU A 73 10.06 0.95 8.92
N SER A 74 10.69 0.10 8.09
CA SER A 74 11.66 -0.91 8.54
C SER A 74 13.07 -0.60 8.02
N THR A 75 14.07 -0.87 8.86
CA THR A 75 15.49 -0.83 8.46
C THR A 75 15.92 -2.06 7.67
N ASN A 76 15.08 -3.09 7.62
CA ASN A 76 15.27 -4.31 6.84
C ASN A 76 14.13 -4.43 5.82
N SER A 77 14.12 -3.52 4.84
CA SER A 77 13.08 -3.46 3.84
C SER A 77 13.58 -3.66 2.42
N ARG A 78 12.67 -4.10 1.56
CA ARG A 78 12.85 -4.14 0.12
C ARG A 78 11.62 -3.53 -0.55
N HIS A 79 11.83 -2.56 -1.43
CA HIS A 79 10.79 -1.96 -2.25
C HIS A 79 10.92 -2.48 -3.68
N VAL A 80 9.87 -3.13 -4.19
CA VAL A 80 9.82 -3.77 -5.51
C VAL A 80 8.74 -3.12 -6.35
N ILE A 81 9.05 -2.85 -7.61
CA ILE A 81 8.09 -2.28 -8.57
C ILE A 81 7.58 -3.41 -9.46
N ALA A 82 6.27 -3.60 -9.47
CA ALA A 82 5.55 -4.45 -10.39
C ALA A 82 5.28 -3.66 -11.68
N GLU A 83 6.30 -3.52 -12.52
CA GLU A 83 6.33 -2.62 -13.69
C GLU A 83 5.13 -2.80 -14.61
N ASN A 84 4.60 -4.03 -14.69
CA ASN A 84 3.52 -4.40 -15.58
C ASN A 84 2.19 -4.59 -14.86
N SER A 85 2.01 -4.08 -13.64
CA SER A 85 0.78 -4.23 -12.86
C SER A 85 0.06 -2.91 -12.59
N GLY A 86 -1.28 -2.96 -12.58
CA GLY A 86 -2.12 -1.93 -11.98
C GLY A 86 -2.38 -2.20 -10.50
N HIS A 87 -3.54 -1.80 -9.97
CA HIS A 87 -3.87 -2.00 -8.55
C HIS A 87 -3.86 -3.47 -8.11
N LEU A 88 -4.27 -4.39 -9.00
CA LEU A 88 -4.40 -5.81 -8.68
C LEU A 88 -3.14 -6.60 -9.10
N ILE A 89 -2.01 -6.28 -8.47
CA ILE A 89 -0.69 -6.91 -8.74
C ILE A 89 -0.77 -8.44 -8.65
N ASN A 90 -1.57 -8.97 -7.72
CA ASN A 90 -1.75 -10.42 -7.56
C ASN A 90 -2.48 -11.11 -8.71
N LYS A 91 -3.14 -10.34 -9.59
CA LYS A 91 -3.74 -10.85 -10.83
C LYS A 91 -2.83 -10.60 -12.03
N ASP A 92 -2.17 -9.45 -12.06
CA ASP A 92 -1.35 -9.00 -13.18
C ASP A 92 0.03 -9.66 -13.21
N GLU A 93 0.72 -9.73 -12.06
CA GLU A 93 2.07 -10.32 -11.90
C GLU A 93 2.12 -11.24 -10.65
N PRO A 94 1.35 -12.34 -10.62
CA PRO A 94 1.30 -13.23 -9.45
C PRO A 94 2.65 -13.88 -9.13
N GLU A 95 3.48 -14.16 -10.14
CA GLU A 95 4.81 -14.75 -9.97
C GLU A 95 5.73 -13.85 -9.15
N LEU A 96 5.63 -12.52 -9.32
CA LEU A 96 6.41 -11.55 -8.54
C LEU A 96 6.09 -11.68 -7.05
N ILE A 97 4.80 -11.75 -6.70
CA ILE A 97 4.36 -11.92 -5.31
C ILE A 97 4.90 -13.24 -4.73
N ILE A 98 4.82 -14.33 -5.49
CA ILE A 98 5.30 -15.65 -5.05
C ILE A 98 6.82 -15.61 -4.80
N GLU A 99 7.59 -14.98 -5.69
CA GLU A 99 9.03 -14.85 -5.53
C GLU A 99 9.39 -14.06 -4.28
N GLU A 100 8.75 -12.90 -4.07
CA GLU A 100 9.01 -12.06 -2.89
C GLU A 100 8.67 -12.75 -1.58
N ILE A 101 7.54 -13.48 -1.53
CA ILE A 101 7.17 -14.28 -0.35
C ILE A 101 8.20 -15.38 -0.11
N ARG A 102 8.64 -16.11 -1.15
CA ARG A 102 9.67 -17.14 -0.99
C ARG A 102 10.98 -16.54 -0.50
N ARG A 103 11.40 -15.41 -1.05
CA ARG A 103 12.63 -14.71 -0.69
C ARG A 103 12.64 -14.30 0.78
N ILE A 104 11.60 -13.61 1.25
CA ILE A 104 11.54 -13.14 2.64
C ILE A 104 11.44 -14.30 3.64
N VAL A 105 10.71 -15.38 3.30
CA VAL A 105 10.60 -16.57 4.15
C VAL A 105 11.93 -17.32 4.22
N SER A 106 12.65 -17.45 3.10
CA SER A 106 13.98 -18.08 3.07
C SER A 106 14.98 -17.27 3.90
N SER A 107 15.02 -15.94 3.78
CA SER A 107 15.94 -15.09 4.56
C SER A 107 15.72 -15.14 6.08
N LEU A 108 14.56 -15.64 6.52
CA LEU A 108 14.21 -15.79 7.93
C LEU A 108 14.53 -17.19 8.50
N ARG A 109 14.84 -18.16 7.64
CA ARG A 109 15.08 -19.56 8.02
C ARG A 109 16.57 -19.92 8.08
N GLU A 110 17.43 -19.05 7.55
CA GLU A 110 18.90 -19.13 7.65
C GLU A 110 19.39 -18.50 8.95
#